data_AF-A0A4W2H9N7-F1
#
_entry.id   AF-A0A4W2H9N7-F1
#
_cell.length_a   1.000
_cell.length_b   1.000
_cell.length_c   1.000
_cell.angle_alpha   90.00
_cell.angle_beta   90.00
_cell.angle_gamma   90.00
#
_symmetry.space_group_name_H-M   'P 1'
#
loop_
_entity.id
_entity.type
_entity.pdbx_description
1 polymer ?
#
loop_
_entity_poly.entity_id
_entity_poly.type
_entity_poly.pdbx_seq_one_letter_code
_entity_poly.pdbx_strand_id
1 'polypeptide(L)'
;MASEIHMPGPECLIKNINGPLLVNPEALKILSAIRQPVVVVAIVGLYRTGKSYLMNKLAGKNKGFSLGSTVQSHTKGIWMWCVPHPKKPNRTLVLLDTEGLGDVEKGDNQNDSWIFALAILLSSTFVYNSMGTINQQAMDQLHYVTELTDRIRAKSSPDVDGVEDSADFVSFFPDFVWTLRDFSLDLEADGQSITADEYLENSLKLKKGTSPKDKTFNLPRLCIRKFFPKKKCFIFDRPTHRKKLGQLEELCDDELDSEFVQQAVVFCSYIFSNSKTKTLSGGIKVDGPRLGTLVQTYVNAINSGDLPCMENAVLALAEIENSAAVQKAIVHYDQQMGQKLQLPTETLQELLDLHRATEKETIEVFMRSSFKDIDQLFQKKLAAQLDKKRDDFCDQNRKASSDRCSALLKDIFSPLEEDVKQGIYSKSGGYRLFIEKMQELKKKYLQEPRKGIQAEEILQEYLKSKESVTDAILQTDQTLSEKEKLIEVERMRAESAQAAAKMLEEMQIKNQQMMEQKEKSYQEHMKQLTEKMERDRAQLLEEQERTLALKLQEQSRLLKEGFQEEQRRLQNEIQNLQKMMKEPRHPCVLC
;
A
#
# COMPACT_ATOMS: atom_id res chain seq x y z
N MET A 1 -4.85 18.51 10.99
CA MET A 1 -3.43 18.90 11.01
C MET A 1 -2.67 17.73 11.63
N ALA A 2 -1.78 17.07 10.88
CA ALA A 2 -0.98 15.98 11.45
C ALA A 2 0.01 16.58 12.45
N SER A 3 0.05 16.09 13.69
CA SER A 3 1.03 16.57 14.67
C SER A 3 2.43 16.33 14.11
N GLU A 4 3.27 17.36 14.08
CA GLU A 4 4.69 17.20 13.75
C GLU A 4 5.32 16.27 14.79
N ILE A 5 5.60 15.03 14.38
CA ILE A 5 6.31 14.07 15.23
C ILE A 5 7.77 14.54 15.27
N HIS A 6 8.11 15.28 16.32
CA HIS A 6 9.46 15.73 16.57
C HIS A 6 10.13 14.78 17.56
N MET A 7 11.04 13.93 17.06
CA MET A 7 11.89 13.14 17.95
C MET A 7 12.87 14.06 18.67
N PRO A 8 12.90 14.08 20.02
CA PRO A 8 13.78 14.95 20.79
C PRO A 8 15.27 14.63 20.54
N GLY A 9 15.59 13.37 20.29
CA GLY A 9 16.91 12.87 19.96
C GLY A 9 16.83 11.57 19.14
N PRO A 10 17.99 11.02 18.74
CA PRO A 10 18.05 9.76 18.01
C PRO A 10 17.70 8.56 18.91
N GLU A 11 17.14 7.52 18.31
CA GLU A 11 16.78 6.26 18.96
C GLU A 11 17.39 5.08 18.21
N CYS A 12 17.81 4.04 18.94
CA CYS A 12 18.32 2.83 18.31
C CYS A 12 17.18 2.12 17.55
N LEU A 13 17.34 1.90 16.25
CA LEU A 13 16.35 1.22 15.40
C LEU A 13 16.61 -0.28 15.32
N ILE A 14 17.88 -0.66 15.09
CA ILE A 14 18.33 -2.05 15.03
C ILE A 14 19.51 -2.18 15.98
N LYS A 15 19.38 -3.04 16.99
CA LYS A 15 20.43 -3.37 17.95
C LYS A 15 21.32 -4.47 17.37
N ASN A 16 22.61 -4.37 17.62
CA ASN A 16 23.59 -5.42 17.33
C ASN A 16 24.11 -5.95 18.67
N ILE A 17 23.57 -7.07 19.16
CA ILE A 17 23.90 -7.63 20.48
C ILE A 17 24.34 -9.08 20.29
N ASN A 18 25.63 -9.38 20.50
CA ASN A 18 26.16 -10.75 20.63
C ASN A 18 25.72 -11.73 19.52
N GLY A 19 25.69 -11.31 18.26
CA GLY A 19 25.37 -12.17 17.10
C GLY A 19 24.14 -11.71 16.31
N PRO A 20 22.90 -11.80 16.83
CA PRO A 20 21.71 -11.43 16.07
C PRO A 20 21.48 -9.90 15.98
N LEU A 21 20.88 -9.48 14.88
CA LEU A 21 20.34 -8.12 14.72
C LEU A 21 18.92 -8.08 15.28
N LEU A 22 18.62 -7.16 16.19
CA LEU A 22 17.31 -7.10 16.86
C LEU A 22 16.64 -5.76 16.59
N VAL A 23 15.43 -5.77 16.04
CA VAL A 23 14.63 -4.56 15.86
C VAL A 23 14.18 -4.01 17.21
N ASN A 24 14.29 -2.71 17.42
CA ASN A 24 13.80 -2.05 18.64
C ASN A 24 12.28 -1.77 18.53
N PRO A 25 11.43 -2.36 19.38
CA PRO A 25 9.98 -2.15 19.34
C PRO A 25 9.57 -0.69 19.56
N GLU A 26 10.27 0.05 20.40
CA GLU A 26 9.98 1.47 20.65
C GLU A 26 10.24 2.33 19.40
N ALA A 27 11.29 2.01 18.64
CA ALA A 27 11.57 2.66 17.36
C ALA A 27 10.45 2.35 16.33
N LEU A 28 9.96 1.11 16.27
CA LEU A 28 8.83 0.77 15.40
C LEU A 28 7.56 1.51 15.79
N LYS A 29 7.31 1.72 17.08
CA LYS A 29 6.17 2.50 17.57
C LYS A 29 6.26 3.95 17.10
N ILE A 30 7.44 4.56 17.16
CA ILE A 30 7.67 5.91 16.62
C ILE A 30 7.39 5.93 15.11
N LEU A 31 7.94 4.99 14.35
CA LEU A 31 7.73 4.89 12.91
C LEU A 31 6.24 4.72 12.57
N SER A 32 5.48 3.91 13.31
CA SER A 32 4.05 3.68 13.06
C SER A 32 3.18 4.95 13.13
N ALA A 33 3.64 5.98 13.84
CA ALA A 33 2.94 7.26 13.95
C ALA A 33 3.21 8.20 12.77
N ILE A 34 4.32 8.03 12.03
CA ILE A 34 4.75 8.92 10.94
C ILE A 34 3.99 8.58 9.65
N ARG A 35 2.89 9.30 9.38
CA ARG A 35 2.06 9.11 8.16
C ARG A 35 2.55 9.90 6.95
N GLN A 36 3.49 10.83 7.14
CA GLN A 36 4.12 11.55 6.04
C GLN A 36 5.12 10.63 5.33
N PRO A 37 5.27 10.73 4.00
CA PRO A 37 6.28 9.93 3.33
C PRO A 37 7.69 10.40 3.67
N VAL A 38 8.61 9.44 3.75
CA VAL A 38 9.95 9.63 4.31
C VAL A 38 11.01 9.82 3.22
N VAL A 39 11.98 10.68 3.50
CA VAL A 39 13.27 10.76 2.81
C VAL A 39 14.29 10.14 3.75
N VAL A 40 14.91 9.03 3.35
CA VAL A 40 15.80 8.28 4.25
C VAL A 40 17.25 8.49 3.80
N VAL A 41 18.10 9.00 4.70
CA VAL A 41 19.53 9.19 4.45
C VAL A 41 20.30 8.32 5.43
N ALA A 42 21.04 7.34 4.91
CA ALA A 42 21.89 6.49 5.73
C ALA A 42 23.36 6.85 5.54
N ILE A 43 24.14 6.84 6.61
CA ILE A 43 25.59 7.02 6.56
C ILE A 43 26.32 5.78 7.05
N VAL A 44 27.30 5.32 6.27
CA VAL A 44 28.09 4.12 6.56
C VAL A 44 29.56 4.42 6.32
N GLY A 45 30.44 3.75 7.06
CA GLY A 45 31.88 3.93 6.94
C GLY A 45 32.61 3.39 8.17
N LEU A 46 33.94 3.37 8.09
CA LEU A 46 34.77 2.90 9.19
C LEU A 46 34.44 3.60 10.51
N TYR A 47 34.72 2.92 11.62
CA TYR A 47 34.64 3.54 12.95
C TYR A 47 35.53 4.80 13.02
N ARG A 48 35.07 5.82 13.76
CA ARG A 48 35.78 7.10 13.99
C ARG A 48 36.13 7.94 12.76
N THR A 49 35.26 7.92 11.76
CA THR A 49 35.38 8.78 10.58
C THR A 49 34.47 10.03 10.64
N GLY A 50 33.84 10.30 11.79
CA GLY A 50 32.98 11.48 11.98
C GLY A 50 31.61 11.40 11.32
N LYS A 51 31.04 10.18 11.18
CA LYS A 51 29.69 9.94 10.60
C LYS A 51 28.58 10.67 11.37
N SER A 52 28.49 10.41 12.67
CA SER A 52 27.48 10.98 13.56
C SER A 52 27.47 12.51 13.56
N TYR A 53 28.65 13.14 13.39
CA TYR A 53 28.77 14.59 13.24
C TYR A 53 28.04 15.10 11.98
N LEU A 54 28.26 14.46 10.82
CA LEU A 54 27.58 14.86 9.58
C LEU A 54 26.06 14.64 9.68
N MET A 55 25.63 13.59 10.39
CA MET A 55 24.21 13.34 10.63
C MET A 55 23.58 14.38 11.56
N ASN A 56 24.29 14.84 12.58
CA ASN A 56 23.85 15.95 13.43
C ASN A 56 23.70 17.25 12.62
N LYS A 57 24.66 17.56 11.73
CA LYS A 57 24.53 18.70 10.81
C LYS A 57 23.33 18.57 9.87
N LEU A 58 23.02 17.36 9.36
CA LEU A 58 21.78 17.11 8.60
C LEU A 58 20.50 17.27 9.44
N ALA A 59 20.54 16.97 10.73
CA ALA A 59 19.44 17.22 11.66
C ALA A 59 19.27 18.71 12.00
N GLY A 60 20.23 19.56 11.61
CA GLY A 60 20.26 20.98 11.96
C GLY A 60 20.51 21.22 13.46
N LYS A 61 21.14 20.26 14.16
CA LYS A 61 21.42 20.34 15.60
C LYS A 61 22.88 20.01 15.88
N ASN A 62 23.48 20.68 16.86
CA ASN A 62 24.86 20.39 17.28
C ASN A 62 24.95 19.13 18.15
N LYS A 63 23.90 18.82 18.91
CA LYS A 63 23.78 17.63 19.78
C LYS A 63 22.69 16.71 19.25
N GLY A 64 22.94 15.40 19.26
CA GLY A 64 22.06 14.41 18.66
C GLY A 64 22.62 12.99 18.78
N PHE A 65 23.08 12.44 17.66
CA PHE A 65 23.86 11.20 17.66
C PHE A 65 25.15 11.43 18.43
N SER A 66 25.42 10.58 19.42
CA SER A 66 26.57 10.70 20.31
C SER A 66 27.89 10.65 19.54
N LEU A 67 28.77 11.64 19.74
CA LEU A 67 30.11 11.62 19.16
C LEU A 67 31.05 10.84 20.09
N GLY A 68 31.68 9.78 19.56
CA GLY A 68 32.69 9.04 20.32
C GLY A 68 34.06 9.71 20.26
N SER A 69 34.65 10.02 21.42
CA SER A 69 35.96 10.66 21.56
C SER A 69 37.08 9.70 21.99
N THR A 70 36.75 8.48 22.40
CA THR A 70 37.68 7.48 22.96
C THR A 70 37.99 6.34 21.98
N VAL A 71 38.79 5.36 22.44
CA VAL A 71 39.15 4.18 21.63
C VAL A 71 38.01 3.15 21.53
N GLN A 72 36.86 3.40 22.15
CA GLN A 72 35.71 2.49 22.07
C GLN A 72 34.73 2.94 20.98
N SER A 73 34.09 2.00 20.29
CA SER A 73 33.02 2.34 19.36
C SER A 73 31.73 2.68 20.11
N HIS A 74 31.14 3.83 19.78
CA HIS A 74 29.96 4.35 20.49
C HIS A 74 28.63 3.90 19.86
N THR A 75 28.50 4.02 18.54
CA THR A 75 27.27 3.60 17.83
C THR A 75 27.29 2.09 17.62
N LYS A 76 26.37 1.36 18.26
CA LYS A 76 26.15 -0.08 18.05
C LYS A 76 24.84 -0.29 17.29
N GLY A 77 24.86 -1.11 16.23
CA GLY A 77 23.73 -1.32 15.32
C GLY A 77 23.40 -0.14 14.41
N ILE A 78 22.12 0.13 14.16
CA ILE A 78 21.62 1.24 13.33
C ILE A 78 20.72 2.11 14.20
N TRP A 79 21.02 3.40 14.24
CA TRP A 79 20.26 4.41 14.97
C TRP A 79 19.49 5.28 13.99
N MET A 80 18.30 5.71 14.38
CA MET A 80 17.44 6.56 13.57
C MET A 80 17.14 7.89 14.26
N TRP A 81 16.98 8.94 13.48
CA TRP A 81 16.42 10.21 13.94
C TRP A 81 15.46 10.77 12.90
N CYS A 82 14.19 10.89 13.28
CA CYS A 82 13.14 11.42 12.42
C CYS A 82 12.91 12.90 12.74
N VAL A 83 13.14 13.76 11.75
CA VAL A 83 12.96 15.21 11.86
C VAL A 83 12.12 15.75 10.69
N PRO A 84 11.43 16.89 10.84
CA PRO A 84 10.78 17.55 9.71
C PRO A 84 11.78 17.84 8.60
N HIS A 85 11.41 17.60 7.34
CA HIS A 85 12.34 17.84 6.25
C HIS A 85 12.47 19.35 5.95
N PRO A 86 13.67 19.96 6.03
CA PRO A 86 13.84 21.41 6.06
C PRO A 86 13.44 22.13 4.75
N LYS A 87 13.52 21.44 3.60
CA LYS A 87 13.10 21.97 2.29
C LYS A 87 11.81 21.36 1.72
N LYS A 88 11.16 20.42 2.41
CA LYS A 88 10.01 19.64 1.88
C LYS A 88 8.97 19.47 2.99
N PRO A 89 8.05 20.43 3.18
CA PRO A 89 7.22 20.52 4.40
C PRO A 89 6.29 19.33 4.64
N ASN A 90 5.91 18.59 3.59
CA ASN A 90 5.03 17.42 3.69
C ASN A 90 5.80 16.08 3.77
N ARG A 91 7.07 16.12 4.21
CA ARG A 91 7.96 14.96 4.28
C ARG A 91 8.68 14.93 5.62
N THR A 92 8.98 13.73 6.08
CA THR A 92 9.88 13.49 7.21
C THR A 92 11.26 13.10 6.69
N LEU A 93 12.32 13.71 7.20
CA LEU A 93 13.69 13.30 6.98
C LEU A 93 14.07 12.28 8.05
N VAL A 94 14.44 11.07 7.63
CA VAL A 94 14.89 9.98 8.51
C VAL A 94 16.38 9.82 8.31
N LEU A 95 17.14 10.09 9.37
CA LEU A 95 18.58 9.97 9.40
C LEU A 95 18.96 8.63 10.03
N LEU A 96 19.70 7.80 9.31
CA LEU A 96 20.19 6.51 9.79
C LEU A 96 21.72 6.57 10.00
N ASP A 97 22.15 6.65 11.26
CA ASP A 97 23.57 6.56 11.62
C ASP A 97 23.91 5.11 11.97
N THR A 98 24.95 4.56 11.35
CA THR A 98 25.32 3.17 11.54
C THR A 98 26.55 3.02 12.42
N GLU A 99 26.64 1.86 13.03
CA GLU A 99 27.86 1.36 13.64
C GLU A 99 29.04 1.42 12.66
N GLY A 100 30.23 1.70 13.22
CA GLY A 100 31.46 1.76 12.46
C GLY A 100 31.93 0.39 11.99
N LEU A 101 32.24 0.28 10.71
CA LEU A 101 32.79 -0.94 10.12
C LEU A 101 34.22 -1.19 10.62
N GLY A 102 34.59 -2.45 10.81
CA GLY A 102 35.95 -2.87 11.18
C GLY A 102 36.38 -2.52 12.60
N ASP A 103 35.42 -2.42 13.52
CA ASP A 103 35.69 -2.16 14.93
C ASP A 103 36.31 -3.39 15.62
N VAL A 104 37.55 -3.22 16.10
CA VAL A 104 38.42 -4.29 16.61
C VAL A 104 37.87 -4.93 17.89
N GLU A 105 37.05 -4.22 18.66
CA GLU A 105 36.46 -4.72 19.90
C GLU A 105 35.28 -5.70 19.68
N LYS A 106 34.81 -5.86 18.44
CA LYS A 106 33.65 -6.70 18.11
C LYS A 106 33.92 -8.20 18.18
N GLY A 107 35.15 -8.65 17.95
CA GLY A 107 35.51 -10.07 17.85
C GLY A 107 34.93 -10.82 16.64
N ASP A 108 33.74 -10.45 16.15
CA ASP A 108 33.08 -10.97 14.94
C ASP A 108 32.53 -9.81 14.07
N ASN A 109 33.03 -9.73 12.82
CA ASN A 109 32.66 -8.70 11.85
C ASN A 109 31.52 -9.13 10.91
N GLN A 110 30.89 -10.30 11.12
CA GLN A 110 29.82 -10.80 10.24
C GLN A 110 28.65 -9.83 10.07
N ASN A 111 28.31 -9.07 11.11
CA ASN A 111 27.21 -8.11 11.06
C ASN A 111 27.54 -6.82 10.30
N ASP A 112 28.80 -6.53 10.00
CA ASP A 112 29.18 -5.32 9.27
C ASP A 112 28.61 -5.34 7.84
N SER A 113 28.70 -6.49 7.15
CA SER A 113 28.11 -6.67 5.82
C SER A 113 26.57 -6.53 5.86
N TRP A 114 25.93 -6.99 6.94
CA TRP A 114 24.47 -6.85 7.11
C TRP A 114 24.04 -5.42 7.40
N ILE A 115 24.75 -4.70 8.27
CA ILE A 115 24.50 -3.29 8.54
C ILE A 115 24.67 -2.47 7.26
N PHE A 116 25.70 -2.78 6.46
CA PHE A 116 25.93 -2.16 5.16
C PHE A 116 24.77 -2.41 4.18
N ALA A 117 24.32 -3.67 4.05
CA ALA A 117 23.21 -4.04 3.18
C ALA A 117 21.88 -3.39 3.62
N LEU A 118 21.58 -3.39 4.93
CA LEU A 118 20.38 -2.77 5.49
C LEU A 118 20.36 -1.25 5.26
N ALA A 119 21.49 -0.57 5.42
CA ALA A 119 21.59 0.86 5.14
C ALA A 119 21.26 1.19 3.68
N ILE A 120 21.66 0.34 2.72
CA ILE A 120 21.31 0.47 1.31
C ILE A 120 19.82 0.24 1.09
N LEU A 121 19.28 -0.89 1.58
CA LEU A 121 17.88 -1.27 1.36
C LEU A 121 16.89 -0.25 1.94
N LEU A 122 17.20 0.31 3.12
CA LEU A 122 16.31 1.24 3.82
C LEU A 122 16.42 2.68 3.30
N SER A 123 17.55 3.08 2.72
CA SER A 123 17.80 4.48 2.36
C SER A 123 17.30 4.89 0.98
N SER A 124 17.10 6.20 0.80
CA SER A 124 16.93 6.89 -0.49
C SER A 124 18.26 7.49 -0.97
N THR A 125 19.14 7.84 -0.03
CA THR A 125 20.50 8.30 -0.28
C THR A 125 21.43 7.59 0.69
N PHE A 126 22.45 6.95 0.13
CA PHE A 126 23.47 6.22 0.86
C PHE A 126 24.77 7.04 0.86
N VAL A 127 25.19 7.44 2.04
CA VAL A 127 26.41 8.22 2.26
C VAL A 127 27.51 7.26 2.73
N TYR A 128 28.52 7.04 1.90
CA TYR A 128 29.73 6.37 2.31
C TYR A 128 30.76 7.39 2.80
N ASN A 129 31.25 7.23 4.03
CA ASN A 129 32.13 8.19 4.69
C ASN A 129 33.48 7.54 5.02
N SER A 130 34.55 8.09 4.46
CA SER A 130 35.92 7.61 4.66
C SER A 130 36.87 8.76 4.96
N MET A 131 38.03 8.45 5.53
CA MET A 131 39.11 9.42 5.76
C MET A 131 40.09 9.41 4.60
N GLY A 132 40.63 10.58 4.28
CA GLY A 132 41.63 10.78 3.24
C GLY A 132 41.08 10.60 1.82
N THR A 133 41.93 10.07 0.96
CA THR A 133 41.75 10.02 -0.50
C THR A 133 41.18 8.69 -0.97
N ILE A 134 40.65 8.64 -2.19
CA ILE A 134 40.21 7.40 -2.82
C ILE A 134 41.43 6.65 -3.39
N ASN A 135 42.13 5.92 -2.52
CA ASN A 135 43.25 5.05 -2.90
C ASN A 135 42.83 3.57 -2.92
N GLN A 136 43.78 2.65 -3.16
CA GLN A 136 43.48 1.22 -3.18
C GLN A 136 42.94 0.72 -1.84
N GLN A 137 43.50 1.20 -0.72
CA GLN A 137 43.04 0.84 0.62
C GLN A 137 41.57 1.25 0.85
N ALA A 138 41.17 2.45 0.43
CA ALA A 138 39.78 2.90 0.51
C ALA A 138 38.85 2.01 -0.34
N MET A 139 39.31 1.54 -1.51
CA MET A 139 38.56 0.60 -2.34
C MET A 139 38.49 -0.81 -1.74
N ASP A 140 39.56 -1.27 -1.09
CA ASP A 140 39.57 -2.55 -0.38
C ASP A 140 38.60 -2.52 0.81
N GLN A 141 38.46 -1.36 1.47
CA GLN A 141 37.44 -1.13 2.52
C GLN A 141 36.01 -1.08 1.98
N LEU A 142 35.83 -0.97 0.66
CA LEU A 142 34.54 -1.06 -0.03
C LEU A 142 34.24 -2.49 -0.53
N HIS A 143 34.98 -3.51 -0.10
CA HIS A 143 34.65 -4.92 -0.39
C HIS A 143 33.19 -5.27 -0.03
N TYR A 144 32.60 -4.63 0.98
CA TYR A 144 31.17 -4.77 1.31
C TYR A 144 30.24 -4.50 0.12
N VAL A 145 30.61 -3.58 -0.79
CA VAL A 145 29.84 -3.32 -2.01
C VAL A 145 29.89 -4.50 -2.98
N THR A 146 31.02 -5.22 -3.02
CA THR A 146 31.18 -6.41 -3.85
C THR A 146 30.42 -7.61 -3.27
N GLU A 147 30.27 -7.67 -1.95
CA GLU A 147 29.48 -8.72 -1.27
C GLU A 147 27.96 -8.50 -1.41
N LEU A 148 27.49 -7.35 -1.90
CA LEU A 148 26.05 -7.07 -1.97
C LEU A 148 25.27 -8.10 -2.78
N THR A 149 25.90 -8.70 -3.79
CA THR A 149 25.29 -9.77 -4.60
C THR A 149 25.04 -11.04 -3.77
N ASP A 150 25.78 -11.24 -2.69
CA ASP A 150 25.65 -12.37 -1.77
C ASP A 150 24.80 -12.00 -0.53
N ARG A 151 24.40 -10.73 -0.39
CA ARG A 151 23.65 -10.20 0.78
C ARG A 151 22.25 -9.71 0.44
N ILE A 152 21.97 -9.39 -0.81
CA ILE A 152 20.69 -8.81 -1.23
C ILE A 152 20.15 -9.63 -2.40
N ARG A 153 18.84 -9.90 -2.37
CA ARG A 153 18.10 -10.37 -3.54
C ARG A 153 17.13 -9.30 -4.03
N ALA A 154 17.08 -9.08 -5.34
CA ALA A 154 16.06 -8.27 -5.98
C ALA A 154 14.75 -9.06 -6.07
N LYS A 155 14.82 -10.30 -6.55
CA LYS A 155 13.67 -11.20 -6.78
C LYS A 155 13.72 -12.46 -5.92
N SER A 156 12.56 -13.06 -5.67
CA SER A 156 12.47 -14.30 -4.88
C SER A 156 12.72 -15.57 -5.70
N SER A 157 12.38 -15.55 -6.99
CA SER A 157 12.62 -16.65 -7.93
C SER A 157 13.92 -16.44 -8.71
N PRO A 158 14.74 -17.49 -8.91
CA PRO A 158 15.90 -17.40 -9.80
C PRO A 158 15.44 -17.10 -11.23
N ASP A 159 16.09 -16.14 -11.90
CA ASP A 159 15.78 -15.81 -13.29
C ASP A 159 16.05 -17.04 -14.19
N VAL A 160 15.03 -17.47 -14.93
CA VAL A 160 15.06 -18.65 -15.81
C VAL A 160 16.02 -18.45 -17.00
N ASP A 161 16.35 -17.18 -17.31
CA ASP A 161 17.15 -16.76 -18.46
C ASP A 161 18.65 -16.53 -18.13
N GLY A 162 19.13 -16.94 -16.95
CA GLY A 162 20.56 -16.89 -16.59
C GLY A 162 21.13 -15.49 -16.33
N VAL A 163 20.27 -14.52 -16.02
CA VAL A 163 20.64 -13.15 -15.65
C VAL A 163 21.01 -13.09 -14.18
N GLU A 164 22.07 -12.35 -13.84
CA GLU A 164 22.42 -12.10 -12.45
C GLU A 164 21.35 -11.21 -11.80
N ASP A 165 20.85 -11.60 -10.61
CA ASP A 165 19.89 -10.83 -9.81
C ASP A 165 20.36 -9.39 -9.51
N SER A 166 21.69 -9.19 -9.49
CA SER A 166 22.36 -7.89 -9.35
C SER A 166 22.02 -6.89 -10.47
N ALA A 167 21.53 -7.35 -11.62
CA ALA A 167 21.12 -6.50 -12.74
C ALA A 167 19.97 -5.56 -12.36
N ASP A 168 19.12 -5.93 -11.41
CA ASP A 168 17.96 -5.15 -10.99
C ASP A 168 18.31 -4.12 -9.89
N PHE A 169 19.51 -4.17 -9.29
CA PHE A 169 19.89 -3.34 -8.14
C PHE A 169 19.72 -1.83 -8.42
N VAL A 170 20.11 -1.38 -9.62
CA VAL A 170 20.04 0.04 -10.01
C VAL A 170 18.61 0.61 -10.01
N SER A 171 17.59 -0.25 -10.06
CA SER A 171 16.18 0.18 -10.03
C SER A 171 15.70 0.59 -8.63
N PHE A 172 16.29 0.04 -7.57
CA PHE A 172 15.85 0.28 -6.18
C PHE A 172 16.95 0.74 -5.22
N PHE A 173 18.21 0.68 -5.63
CA PHE A 173 19.33 1.19 -4.85
C PHE A 173 19.25 2.73 -4.69
N PRO A 174 19.72 3.25 -3.55
CA PRO A 174 19.74 4.67 -3.26
C PRO A 174 20.73 5.43 -4.15
N ASP A 175 20.63 6.76 -4.19
CA ASP A 175 21.71 7.58 -4.74
C ASP A 175 22.96 7.45 -3.84
N PHE A 176 24.14 7.28 -4.43
CA PHE A 176 25.41 7.12 -3.71
C PHE A 176 26.11 8.48 -3.52
N VAL A 177 26.55 8.76 -2.30
CA VAL A 177 27.32 9.96 -1.94
C VAL A 177 28.59 9.52 -1.22
N TRP A 178 29.77 9.83 -1.78
CA TRP A 178 31.03 9.62 -1.09
C TRP A 178 31.45 10.91 -0.39
N THR A 179 31.67 10.82 0.92
CA THR A 179 32.19 11.90 1.76
C THR A 179 33.62 11.57 2.18
N LEU A 180 34.58 12.40 1.77
CA LEU A 180 36.00 12.24 2.02
C LEU A 180 36.45 13.23 3.10
N ARG A 181 36.74 12.72 4.29
CA ARG A 181 37.09 13.51 5.48
C ARG A 181 38.59 13.70 5.59
N ASP A 182 39.03 14.85 6.12
CA ASP A 182 40.45 15.23 6.17
C ASP A 182 41.11 15.08 4.79
N PHE A 183 40.45 15.60 3.75
CA PHE A 183 40.99 15.57 2.40
C PHE A 183 42.27 16.44 2.33
N SER A 184 43.29 15.94 1.65
CA SER A 184 44.64 16.52 1.72
C SER A 184 45.32 16.65 0.35
N LEU A 185 44.55 16.55 -0.74
CA LEU A 185 45.05 16.72 -2.10
C LEU A 185 44.48 18.00 -2.68
N ASP A 186 45.28 18.68 -3.49
CA ASP A 186 44.76 19.69 -4.39
C ASP A 186 43.97 18.98 -5.50
N LEU A 187 42.75 19.44 -5.77
CA LEU A 187 41.89 18.88 -6.80
C LEU A 187 42.37 19.35 -8.18
N GLU A 188 43.50 18.80 -8.64
CA GLU A 188 44.07 19.07 -9.95
C GLU A 188 44.32 17.76 -10.72
N ALA A 189 44.02 17.78 -12.02
CA ALA A 189 44.36 16.72 -12.96
C ALA A 189 44.84 17.35 -14.27
N ASP A 190 45.98 16.87 -14.81
CA ASP A 190 46.59 17.39 -16.04
C ASP A 190 46.81 18.92 -16.03
N GLY A 191 47.11 19.48 -14.84
CA GLY A 191 47.33 20.91 -14.63
C GLY A 191 46.05 21.77 -14.64
N GLN A 192 44.87 21.15 -14.62
CA GLN A 192 43.57 21.84 -14.52
C GLN A 192 42.89 21.49 -13.20
N SER A 193 42.25 22.48 -12.58
CA SER A 193 41.42 22.25 -11.40
C SER A 193 40.19 21.41 -11.78
N ILE A 194 39.93 20.38 -10.99
CA ILE A 194 38.78 19.49 -11.15
C ILE A 194 37.84 19.62 -9.96
N THR A 195 36.59 19.23 -10.16
CA THR A 195 35.59 19.13 -9.09
C THR A 195 35.77 17.83 -8.31
N ALA A 196 35.23 17.78 -7.08
CA ALA A 196 35.19 16.54 -6.30
C ALA A 196 34.45 15.39 -7.02
N ASP A 197 33.43 15.72 -7.82
CA ASP A 197 32.72 14.75 -8.64
C ASP A 197 33.63 14.18 -9.74
N GLU A 198 34.37 15.02 -10.45
CA GLU A 198 35.35 14.58 -11.45
C GLU A 198 36.46 13.73 -10.81
N TYR A 199 36.89 14.07 -9.59
CA TYR A 199 37.82 13.24 -8.83
C TYR A 199 37.26 11.85 -8.53
N LEU A 200 35.99 11.74 -8.12
CA LEU A 200 35.31 10.45 -7.96
C LEU A 200 35.21 9.69 -9.28
N GLU A 201 34.82 10.37 -10.37
CA GLU A 201 34.71 9.75 -11.69
C GLU A 201 36.05 9.21 -12.20
N ASN A 202 37.13 9.94 -11.96
CA ASN A 202 38.50 9.50 -12.25
C ASN A 202 38.89 8.29 -11.39
N SER A 203 38.52 8.28 -10.11
CA SER A 203 38.84 7.21 -9.17
C SER A 203 38.10 5.89 -9.48
N LEU A 204 36.94 5.97 -10.13
CA LEU A 204 36.12 4.85 -10.58
C LEU A 204 36.44 4.35 -12.00
N LYS A 205 37.45 4.93 -12.66
CA LYS A 205 37.95 4.40 -13.94
C LYS A 205 38.52 3.00 -13.75
N LEU A 206 38.18 2.12 -14.69
CA LEU A 206 38.65 0.74 -14.69
C LEU A 206 40.05 0.64 -15.29
N LYS A 207 40.77 -0.42 -14.94
CA LYS A 207 42.05 -0.79 -15.54
C LYS A 207 41.86 -1.86 -16.60
N LYS A 208 42.51 -1.67 -17.76
CA LYS A 208 42.55 -2.69 -18.82
C LYS A 208 43.42 -3.86 -18.37
N GLY A 209 42.96 -5.06 -18.67
CA GLY A 209 43.65 -6.30 -18.33
C GLY A 209 42.69 -7.34 -17.77
N THR A 210 43.04 -8.61 -17.91
CA THR A 210 42.23 -9.75 -17.44
C THR A 210 42.91 -10.50 -16.30
N SER A 211 44.01 -9.98 -15.77
CA SER A 211 44.72 -10.62 -14.67
C SER A 211 43.86 -10.61 -13.40
N PRO A 212 44.11 -11.53 -12.45
CA PRO A 212 43.40 -11.51 -11.17
C PRO A 212 43.47 -10.16 -10.45
N LYS A 213 44.63 -9.48 -10.52
CA LYS A 213 44.82 -8.14 -9.93
C LYS A 213 43.93 -7.08 -10.60
N ASP A 214 43.78 -7.14 -11.92
CA ASP A 214 42.91 -6.21 -12.65
C ASP A 214 41.45 -6.44 -12.30
N LYS A 215 41.04 -7.71 -12.17
CA LYS A 215 39.68 -8.08 -11.73
C LYS A 215 39.38 -7.57 -10.32
N THR A 216 40.28 -7.80 -9.36
CA THR A 216 40.11 -7.29 -7.99
C THR A 216 40.07 -5.76 -7.94
N PHE A 217 40.84 -5.07 -8.78
CA PHE A 217 40.79 -3.61 -8.90
C PHE A 217 39.46 -3.12 -9.51
N ASN A 218 38.97 -3.80 -10.53
CA ASN A 218 37.78 -3.37 -11.29
C ASN A 218 36.47 -3.70 -10.58
N LEU A 219 36.39 -4.79 -9.83
CA LEU A 219 35.14 -5.28 -9.23
C LEU A 219 34.42 -4.24 -8.35
N PRO A 220 35.01 -3.65 -7.30
CA PRO A 220 34.32 -2.65 -6.48
C PRO A 220 33.90 -1.41 -7.29
N ARG A 221 34.70 -1.02 -8.28
CA ARG A 221 34.39 0.11 -9.17
C ARG A 221 33.21 -0.18 -10.07
N LEU A 222 33.16 -1.39 -10.65
CA LEU A 222 32.03 -1.87 -11.44
C LEU A 222 30.75 -1.92 -10.60
N CYS A 223 30.82 -2.46 -9.39
CA CYS A 223 29.66 -2.50 -8.49
C CYS A 223 29.13 -1.09 -8.18
N ILE A 224 30.00 -0.14 -7.82
CA ILE A 224 29.56 1.26 -7.57
C ILE A 224 28.92 1.87 -8.83
N ARG A 225 29.54 1.66 -10.00
CA ARG A 225 29.06 2.18 -11.29
C ARG A 225 27.74 1.57 -11.72
N LYS A 226 27.55 0.26 -11.54
CA LYS A 226 26.37 -0.47 -12.02
C LYS A 226 25.21 -0.45 -11.03
N PHE A 227 25.48 -0.56 -9.73
CA PHE A 227 24.41 -0.74 -8.74
C PHE A 227 23.74 0.57 -8.32
N PHE A 228 24.46 1.70 -8.30
CA PHE A 228 23.90 2.96 -7.82
C PHE A 228 23.48 3.87 -8.99
N PRO A 229 22.23 4.37 -9.02
CA PRO A 229 21.72 5.17 -10.13
C PRO A 229 22.45 6.52 -10.29
N LYS A 230 22.82 7.15 -9.18
CA LYS A 230 23.54 8.43 -9.17
C LYS A 230 24.71 8.36 -8.19
N LYS A 231 25.80 9.07 -8.51
CA LYS A 231 26.99 9.18 -7.68
C LYS A 231 27.30 10.66 -7.47
N LYS A 232 27.75 11.01 -6.26
CA LYS A 232 28.14 12.37 -5.88
C LYS A 232 29.32 12.29 -4.92
N CYS A 233 30.22 13.25 -4.97
CA CYS A 233 31.37 13.34 -4.09
C CYS A 233 31.36 14.67 -3.31
N PHE A 234 31.77 14.60 -2.05
CA PHE A 234 32.09 15.77 -1.23
C PHE A 234 33.42 15.54 -0.53
N ILE A 235 34.28 16.56 -0.58
CA ILE A 235 35.49 16.61 0.22
C ILE A 235 35.25 17.49 1.45
N PHE A 236 35.92 17.14 2.53
CA PHE A 236 35.89 17.89 3.77
C PHE A 236 37.31 18.08 4.26
N ASP A 237 37.68 19.34 4.50
CA ASP A 237 38.91 19.66 5.18
C ASP A 237 38.87 19.21 6.64
N ARG A 238 40.03 19.26 7.28
CA ARG A 238 40.10 18.92 8.70
C ARG A 238 39.33 19.98 9.50
N PRO A 239 38.35 19.59 10.33
CA PRO A 239 37.43 20.53 10.96
C PRO A 239 38.09 21.49 11.96
N THR A 240 39.14 21.04 12.66
CA THR A 240 39.89 21.84 13.63
C THR A 240 41.23 21.17 13.94
N HIS A 241 42.07 21.84 14.73
CA HIS A 241 43.35 21.29 15.16
C HIS A 241 43.17 20.00 15.97
N ARG A 242 44.09 19.02 15.79
CA ARG A 242 44.01 17.66 16.37
C ARG A 242 43.65 17.61 17.85
N LYS A 243 44.18 18.55 18.66
CA LYS A 243 43.95 18.62 20.11
C LYS A 243 42.49 18.95 20.49
N LYS A 244 41.74 19.59 19.60
CA LYS A 244 40.33 19.98 19.81
C LYS A 244 39.33 18.99 19.20
N LEU A 245 39.77 17.98 18.44
CA LEU A 245 38.87 17.02 17.78
C LEU A 245 37.97 16.23 18.75
N GLY A 246 38.44 15.95 19.96
CA GLY A 246 37.64 15.29 20.99
C GLY A 246 36.51 16.15 21.56
N GLN A 247 36.55 17.47 21.31
CA GLN A 247 35.57 18.46 21.77
C GLN A 247 34.67 18.96 20.63
N LEU A 248 34.70 18.31 19.46
CA LEU A 248 34.02 18.78 18.25
C LEU A 248 32.50 19.01 18.43
N GLU A 249 31.86 18.32 19.38
CA GLU A 249 30.44 18.53 19.72
C GLU A 249 30.17 19.83 20.48
N GLU A 250 31.18 20.35 21.19
CA GLU A 250 31.10 21.53 22.05
C GLU A 250 31.54 22.80 21.33
N LEU A 251 32.33 22.66 20.26
CA LEU A 251 32.84 23.78 19.48
C LEU A 251 31.74 24.46 18.67
N CYS A 252 31.78 25.80 18.64
CA CYS A 252 30.94 26.59 17.76
C CYS A 252 31.54 26.66 16.34
N ASP A 253 30.71 26.98 15.34
CA ASP A 253 31.14 26.99 13.92
C ASP A 253 32.26 28.01 13.65
N ASP A 254 32.39 29.07 14.45
CA ASP A 254 33.47 30.07 14.40
C ASP A 254 34.81 29.55 14.95
N GLU A 255 34.82 28.44 15.67
CA GLU A 255 36.04 27.76 16.15
C GLU A 255 36.52 26.63 15.22
N LEU A 256 35.75 26.36 14.17
CA LEU A 256 36.06 25.38 13.14
C LEU A 256 36.73 26.06 11.95
N ASP A 257 37.37 25.24 11.11
CA ASP A 257 37.84 25.68 9.82
C ASP A 257 36.66 26.19 8.96
N SER A 258 36.80 27.39 8.40
CA SER A 258 35.72 28.05 7.66
C SER A 258 35.35 27.31 6.38
N GLU A 259 36.33 26.66 5.73
CA GLU A 259 36.08 25.89 4.52
C GLU A 259 35.33 24.60 4.87
N PHE A 260 35.70 23.93 5.95
CA PHE A 260 34.96 22.78 6.47
C PHE A 260 33.50 23.10 6.79
N VAL A 261 33.23 24.23 7.45
CA VAL A 261 31.86 24.68 7.78
C VAL A 261 31.07 24.91 6.49
N GLN A 262 31.67 25.59 5.50
CA GLN A 262 31.03 25.84 4.21
C GLN A 262 30.77 24.53 3.44
N GLN A 263 31.72 23.60 3.42
CA GLN A 263 31.58 22.28 2.80
C GLN A 263 30.43 21.49 3.44
N ALA A 264 30.29 21.53 4.77
CA ALA A 264 29.17 20.92 5.50
C ALA A 264 27.82 21.54 5.10
N VAL A 265 27.74 22.87 4.97
CA VAL A 265 26.53 23.56 4.49
C VAL A 265 26.17 23.14 3.06
N VAL A 266 27.15 23.07 2.17
CA VAL A 266 26.94 22.66 0.76
C VAL A 266 26.47 21.20 0.69
N PHE A 267 27.08 20.30 1.47
CA PHE A 267 26.65 18.90 1.60
C PHE A 267 25.20 18.80 2.09
N CYS A 268 24.85 19.45 3.21
CA CYS A 268 23.49 19.42 3.72
C CYS A 268 22.48 19.99 2.73
N SER A 269 22.81 21.13 2.09
CA SER A 269 21.95 21.73 1.07
C SER A 269 21.72 20.80 -0.13
N TYR A 270 22.74 20.06 -0.55
CA TYR A 270 22.60 19.05 -1.60
C TYR A 270 21.66 17.93 -1.18
N ILE A 271 21.85 17.34 0.00
CA ILE A 271 21.00 16.26 0.53
C ILE A 271 19.55 16.72 0.62
N PHE A 272 19.28 17.87 1.24
CA PHE A 272 17.90 18.39 1.37
C PHE A 272 17.23 18.66 0.01
N SER A 273 18.00 19.02 -1.02
CA SER A 273 17.42 19.32 -2.33
C SER A 273 17.23 18.06 -3.18
N ASN A 274 18.23 17.18 -3.17
CA ASN A 274 18.36 16.08 -4.14
C ASN A 274 17.86 14.73 -3.61
N SER A 275 17.95 14.48 -2.30
CA SER A 275 17.51 13.19 -1.74
C SER A 275 16.01 12.99 -1.96
N LYS A 276 15.68 11.88 -2.62
CA LYS A 276 14.31 11.56 -3.04
C LYS A 276 13.53 10.96 -1.88
N THR A 277 12.20 11.01 -1.96
CA THR A 277 11.35 10.19 -1.08
C THR A 277 11.68 8.72 -1.34
N LYS A 278 11.77 7.89 -0.29
CA LYS A 278 11.98 6.46 -0.46
C LYS A 278 10.78 5.85 -1.20
N THR A 279 11.06 5.10 -2.25
CA THR A 279 10.05 4.40 -3.05
C THR A 279 10.36 2.91 -3.12
N LEU A 280 9.32 2.10 -3.17
CA LEU A 280 9.37 0.69 -3.57
C LEU A 280 8.86 0.56 -5.01
N SER A 281 8.95 -0.64 -5.59
CA SER A 281 8.45 -0.91 -6.94
C SER A 281 6.97 -0.54 -7.11
N GLY A 282 6.62 0.01 -8.28
CA GLY A 282 5.29 0.61 -8.51
C GLY A 282 5.12 1.98 -7.85
N GLY A 283 6.23 2.70 -7.64
CA GLY A 283 6.35 4.04 -7.06
C GLY A 283 5.63 4.24 -5.74
N ILE A 284 5.53 3.19 -4.94
CA ILE A 284 4.94 3.21 -3.61
C ILE A 284 5.84 4.04 -2.72
N LYS A 285 5.36 5.23 -2.33
CA LYS A 285 6.08 6.13 -1.43
C LYS A 285 6.07 5.54 -0.02
N VAL A 286 7.25 5.31 0.54
CA VAL A 286 7.39 4.77 1.89
C VAL A 286 7.07 5.87 2.91
N ASP A 287 6.24 5.54 3.89
CA ASP A 287 5.99 6.33 5.11
C ASP A 287 6.58 5.58 6.32
N GLY A 288 6.32 6.06 7.54
CA GLY A 288 6.83 5.44 8.75
C GLY A 288 6.38 3.98 8.95
N PRO A 289 5.08 3.65 8.92
CA PRO A 289 4.59 2.28 8.98
C PRO A 289 5.25 1.36 7.95
N ARG A 290 5.34 1.79 6.68
CA ARG A 290 6.00 1.02 5.62
C ARG A 290 7.47 0.79 5.92
N LEU A 291 8.19 1.82 6.37
CA LEU A 291 9.60 1.69 6.76
C LEU A 291 9.78 0.70 7.92
N GLY A 292 8.89 0.74 8.92
CA GLY A 292 8.88 -0.20 10.04
C GLY A 292 8.71 -1.65 9.58
N THR A 293 7.77 -1.91 8.65
CA THR A 293 7.59 -3.23 8.04
C THR A 293 8.85 -3.68 7.29
N LEU A 294 9.46 -2.81 6.48
CA LEU A 294 10.71 -3.14 5.77
C LEU A 294 11.83 -3.54 6.74
N VAL A 295 12.03 -2.77 7.81
CA VAL A 295 13.02 -3.07 8.85
C VAL A 295 12.75 -4.45 9.44
N GLN A 296 11.50 -4.75 9.83
CA GLN A 296 11.14 -6.03 10.40
C GLN A 296 11.36 -7.19 9.43
N THR A 297 10.92 -7.04 8.17
CA THR A 297 11.05 -8.09 7.15
C THR A 297 12.52 -8.40 6.86
N TYR A 298 13.38 -7.39 6.67
CA TYR A 298 14.78 -7.62 6.37
C TYR A 298 15.55 -8.20 7.55
N VAL A 299 15.32 -7.70 8.77
CA VAL A 299 16.00 -8.24 9.96
C VAL A 299 15.55 -9.67 10.27
N ASN A 300 14.26 -9.98 10.07
CA ASN A 300 13.77 -11.35 10.21
C ASN A 300 14.41 -12.29 9.21
N ALA A 301 14.54 -11.89 7.93
CA ALA A 301 15.22 -12.71 6.92
C ALA A 301 16.66 -13.03 7.34
N ILE A 302 17.44 -12.01 7.77
CA ILE A 302 18.82 -12.20 8.23
C ILE A 302 18.90 -13.17 9.40
N ASN A 303 18.05 -13.00 10.41
CA ASN A 303 18.06 -13.85 11.60
C ASN A 303 17.59 -15.29 11.31
N SER A 304 16.80 -15.50 10.27
CA SER A 304 16.39 -16.83 9.80
C SER A 304 17.44 -17.51 8.90
N GLY A 305 18.53 -16.82 8.56
CA GLY A 305 19.58 -17.32 7.67
C GLY A 305 19.28 -17.08 6.17
N ASP A 306 18.18 -16.38 5.85
CA ASP A 306 17.81 -16.01 4.50
C ASP A 306 18.42 -14.65 4.09
N LEU A 307 18.45 -14.38 2.79
CA LEU A 307 18.87 -13.07 2.27
C LEU A 307 17.69 -12.09 2.27
N PRO A 308 17.87 -10.85 2.77
CA PRO A 308 16.96 -9.74 2.51
C PRO A 308 16.59 -9.64 1.04
N CYS A 309 15.30 -9.80 0.75
CA CYS A 309 14.76 -9.77 -0.61
C CYS A 309 13.81 -8.59 -0.79
N MET A 310 14.07 -7.74 -1.79
CA MET A 310 13.24 -6.57 -2.09
C MET A 310 11.81 -7.01 -2.43
N GLU A 311 11.66 -7.97 -3.35
CA GLU A 311 10.35 -8.44 -3.79
C GLU A 311 9.51 -9.00 -2.63
N ASN A 312 10.11 -9.84 -1.77
CA ASN A 312 9.43 -10.41 -0.60
C ASN A 312 8.99 -9.32 0.38
N ALA A 313 9.79 -8.28 0.57
CA ALA A 313 9.42 -7.16 1.44
C ALA A 313 8.22 -6.37 0.89
N VAL A 314 8.14 -6.18 -0.43
CA VAL A 314 6.97 -5.56 -1.06
C VAL A 314 5.74 -6.45 -0.98
N LEU A 315 5.89 -7.78 -1.12
CA LEU A 315 4.79 -8.74 -0.97
C LEU A 315 4.24 -8.76 0.46
N ALA A 316 5.11 -8.83 1.46
CA ALA A 316 4.73 -8.77 2.87
C ALA A 316 3.99 -7.46 3.20
N LEU A 317 4.45 -6.34 2.65
CA LEU A 317 3.77 -5.06 2.81
C LEU A 317 2.38 -5.05 2.12
N ALA A 318 2.30 -5.61 0.91
CA ALA A 318 1.03 -5.72 0.17
C ALA A 318 0.01 -6.55 0.95
N GLU A 319 0.41 -7.66 1.57
CA GLU A 319 -0.48 -8.50 2.36
C GLU A 319 -1.10 -7.74 3.54
N ILE A 320 -0.28 -7.01 4.30
CA ILE A 320 -0.73 -6.22 5.46
C ILE A 320 -1.66 -5.09 5.01
N GLU A 321 -1.25 -4.31 3.99
CA GLU A 321 -2.03 -3.15 3.55
C GLU A 321 -3.31 -3.54 2.81
N ASN A 322 -3.28 -4.58 1.98
CA ASN A 322 -4.48 -5.05 1.28
C ASN A 322 -5.51 -5.63 2.26
N SER A 323 -5.07 -6.34 3.30
CA SER A 323 -5.94 -6.80 4.37
C SER A 323 -6.62 -5.63 5.09
N ALA A 324 -5.85 -4.60 5.45
CA ALA A 324 -6.37 -3.39 6.06
C ALA A 324 -7.29 -2.60 5.10
N ALA A 325 -6.98 -2.58 3.80
CA ALA A 325 -7.79 -1.94 2.77
C ALA A 325 -9.16 -2.59 2.63
N VAL A 326 -9.24 -3.92 2.68
CA VAL A 326 -10.54 -4.65 2.70
C VAL A 326 -11.35 -4.24 3.93
N GLN A 327 -10.75 -4.24 5.11
CA GLN A 327 -11.47 -3.84 6.34
C GLN A 327 -11.96 -2.39 6.28
N LYS A 328 -11.09 -1.47 5.83
CA LYS A 328 -11.44 -0.06 5.65
C LYS A 328 -12.58 0.13 4.66
N ALA A 329 -12.58 -0.62 3.57
CA ALA A 329 -13.63 -0.60 2.56
C ALA A 329 -14.97 -1.10 3.16
N ILE A 330 -14.97 -2.22 3.88
CA ILE A 330 -16.20 -2.75 4.53
C ILE A 330 -16.75 -1.79 5.59
N VAL A 331 -15.89 -1.19 6.42
CA VAL A 331 -16.32 -0.17 7.39
C VAL A 331 -16.97 1.02 6.69
N HIS A 332 -16.42 1.45 5.55
CA HIS A 332 -17.03 2.51 4.74
C HIS A 332 -18.40 2.11 4.20
N TYR A 333 -18.53 0.90 3.65
CA TYR A 333 -19.80 0.36 3.16
C TYR A 333 -20.87 0.33 4.26
N ASP A 334 -20.53 -0.23 5.43
CA ASP A 334 -21.45 -0.34 6.56
C ASP A 334 -21.92 1.04 7.05
N GLN A 335 -21.00 2.01 7.11
CA GLN A 335 -21.33 3.37 7.49
C GLN A 335 -22.29 4.03 6.48
N GLN A 336 -22.02 3.91 5.19
CA GLN A 336 -22.83 4.51 4.13
C GLN A 336 -24.23 3.87 4.05
N MET A 337 -24.31 2.53 4.08
CA MET A 337 -25.59 1.82 4.09
C MET A 337 -26.39 2.13 5.36
N GLY A 338 -25.75 2.11 6.53
CA GLY A 338 -26.42 2.39 7.80
C GLY A 338 -26.96 3.81 7.96
N GLN A 339 -26.38 4.79 7.25
CA GLN A 339 -26.85 6.18 7.27
C GLN A 339 -27.95 6.46 6.25
N LYS A 340 -27.88 5.82 5.07
CA LYS A 340 -28.75 6.15 3.93
C LYS A 340 -29.97 5.23 3.81
N LEU A 341 -29.88 3.98 4.29
CA LEU A 341 -30.93 2.99 4.10
C LEU A 341 -32.04 3.15 5.15
N GLN A 342 -33.28 3.31 4.68
CA GLN A 342 -34.46 3.28 5.53
C GLN A 342 -35.29 2.03 5.20
N LEU A 343 -35.52 1.20 6.22
CA LEU A 343 -36.29 -0.04 6.07
C LEU A 343 -37.73 0.11 6.60
N PRO A 344 -38.73 -0.53 5.95
CA PRO A 344 -38.62 -1.15 4.63
C PRO A 344 -38.52 -0.08 3.51
N THR A 345 -37.79 -0.43 2.45
CA THR A 345 -37.75 0.34 1.20
C THR A 345 -39.09 0.22 0.45
N GLU A 346 -39.44 1.19 -0.39
CA GLU A 346 -40.65 1.12 -1.21
C GLU A 346 -40.56 0.01 -2.25
N THR A 347 -39.41 -0.15 -2.87
CA THR A 347 -39.15 -1.15 -3.91
C THR A 347 -37.81 -1.83 -3.69
N LEU A 348 -37.63 -3.03 -4.24
CA LEU A 348 -36.32 -3.69 -4.24
C LEU A 348 -35.28 -2.84 -5.00
N GLN A 349 -35.70 -2.14 -6.05
CA GLN A 349 -34.83 -1.28 -6.84
C GLN A 349 -34.20 -0.16 -6.02
N GLU A 350 -34.95 0.47 -5.09
CA GLU A 350 -34.43 1.50 -4.17
C GLU A 350 -33.25 0.96 -3.34
N LEU A 351 -33.38 -0.24 -2.79
CA LEU A 351 -32.31 -0.90 -2.03
C LEU A 351 -31.11 -1.21 -2.94
N LEU A 352 -31.34 -1.80 -4.10
CA LEU A 352 -30.28 -2.23 -5.01
C LEU A 352 -29.51 -1.06 -5.62
N ASP A 353 -30.17 0.07 -5.90
CA ASP A 353 -29.51 1.27 -6.41
C ASP A 353 -28.64 1.93 -5.34
N LEU A 354 -29.13 2.01 -4.10
CA LEU A 354 -28.32 2.50 -2.97
C LEU A 354 -27.12 1.59 -2.69
N HIS A 355 -27.34 0.27 -2.71
CA HIS A 355 -26.27 -0.72 -2.58
C HIS A 355 -25.22 -0.51 -3.67
N ARG A 356 -25.61 -0.42 -4.95
CA ARG A 356 -24.68 -0.25 -6.07
C ARG A 356 -23.85 1.03 -5.95
N ALA A 357 -24.49 2.15 -5.61
CA ALA A 357 -23.77 3.41 -5.42
C ALA A 357 -22.72 3.30 -4.31
N THR A 358 -23.08 2.65 -3.20
CA THR A 358 -22.19 2.47 -2.04
C THR A 358 -21.09 1.45 -2.30
N GLU A 359 -21.41 0.36 -3.01
CA GLU A 359 -20.45 -0.66 -3.46
C GLU A 359 -19.39 -0.03 -4.35
N LYS A 360 -19.79 0.80 -5.32
CA LYS A 360 -18.86 1.53 -6.19
C LYS A 360 -17.87 2.38 -5.38
N GLU A 361 -18.36 3.22 -4.46
CA GLU A 361 -17.53 4.04 -3.57
C GLU A 361 -16.59 3.16 -2.72
N THR A 362 -17.07 1.99 -2.29
CA THR A 362 -16.31 1.04 -1.48
C THR A 362 -15.15 0.41 -2.25
N ILE A 363 -15.38 0.02 -3.50
CA ILE A 363 -14.31 -0.50 -4.38
C ILE A 363 -13.28 0.60 -4.62
N GLU A 364 -13.69 1.86 -4.83
CA GLU A 364 -12.76 2.98 -4.99
C GLU A 364 -11.87 3.19 -3.74
N VAL A 365 -12.45 3.07 -2.55
CA VAL A 365 -11.71 3.12 -1.26
C VAL A 365 -10.65 2.02 -1.19
N PHE A 366 -11.02 0.79 -1.58
CA PHE A 366 -10.09 -0.33 -1.65
C PHE A 366 -8.99 -0.08 -2.67
N MET A 367 -9.34 0.29 -3.91
CA MET A 367 -8.39 0.48 -5.01
C MET A 367 -7.33 1.53 -4.71
N ARG A 368 -7.70 2.60 -4.01
CA ARG A 368 -6.78 3.66 -3.56
C ARG A 368 -5.85 3.22 -2.42
N SER A 369 -6.27 2.23 -1.63
CA SER A 369 -5.56 1.80 -0.42
C SER A 369 -4.82 0.47 -0.58
N SER A 370 -5.02 -0.25 -1.69
CA SER A 370 -4.37 -1.54 -1.99
C SER A 370 -3.28 -1.40 -3.06
N PHE A 371 -2.37 -2.35 -3.15
CA PHE A 371 -1.39 -2.49 -4.23
C PHE A 371 -0.90 -3.93 -4.33
N LYS A 372 -0.36 -4.34 -5.50
CA LYS A 372 0.19 -5.69 -5.73
C LYS A 372 -0.72 -6.82 -5.23
N ASP A 373 -2.02 -6.73 -5.51
CA ASP A 373 -3.02 -7.77 -5.19
C ASP A 373 -2.93 -8.92 -6.21
N ILE A 374 -1.96 -9.81 -6.01
CA ILE A 374 -1.71 -10.96 -6.88
C ILE A 374 -2.97 -11.84 -6.93
N ASP A 375 -3.33 -12.26 -8.14
CA ASP A 375 -4.53 -13.07 -8.44
C ASP A 375 -5.87 -12.47 -7.95
N GLN A 376 -5.85 -11.18 -7.59
CA GLN A 376 -6.99 -10.41 -7.09
C GLN A 376 -7.62 -11.05 -5.83
N LEU A 377 -6.81 -11.71 -5.00
CA LEU A 377 -7.30 -12.44 -3.82
C LEU A 377 -8.03 -11.53 -2.85
N PHE A 378 -7.50 -10.33 -2.60
CA PHE A 378 -8.12 -9.38 -1.68
C PHE A 378 -9.36 -8.71 -2.30
N GLN A 379 -9.33 -8.39 -3.60
CA GLN A 379 -10.51 -7.88 -4.29
C GLN A 379 -11.66 -8.90 -4.32
N LYS A 380 -11.38 -10.19 -4.60
CA LYS A 380 -12.37 -11.27 -4.53
C LYS A 380 -12.93 -11.44 -3.11
N LYS A 381 -12.07 -11.33 -2.09
CA LYS A 381 -12.47 -11.36 -0.68
C LYS A 381 -13.36 -10.17 -0.30
N LEU A 382 -13.12 -8.98 -0.88
CA LEU A 382 -13.99 -7.82 -0.72
C LEU A 382 -15.35 -8.05 -1.39
N ALA A 383 -15.36 -8.51 -2.65
CA ALA A 383 -16.58 -8.80 -3.40
C ALA A 383 -17.48 -9.80 -2.65
N ALA A 384 -16.92 -10.91 -2.17
CA ALA A 384 -17.68 -11.91 -1.41
C ALA A 384 -18.29 -11.35 -0.11
N GLN A 385 -17.59 -10.41 0.57
CA GLN A 385 -18.14 -9.75 1.76
C GLN A 385 -19.24 -8.75 1.42
N LEU A 386 -19.12 -8.04 0.30
CA LEU A 386 -20.15 -7.11 -0.18
C LEU A 386 -21.40 -7.84 -0.64
N ASP A 387 -21.25 -8.97 -1.34
CA ASP A 387 -22.36 -9.86 -1.69
C ASP A 387 -23.11 -10.34 -0.45
N LYS A 388 -22.38 -10.83 0.56
CA LYS A 388 -22.99 -11.26 1.82
C LYS A 388 -23.74 -10.11 2.51
N LYS A 389 -23.13 -8.92 2.57
CA LYS A 389 -23.76 -7.74 3.17
C LYS A 389 -25.01 -7.30 2.42
N ARG A 390 -25.02 -7.37 1.08
CA ARG A 390 -26.23 -7.12 0.26
C ARG A 390 -27.33 -8.09 0.65
N ASP A 391 -27.02 -9.38 0.72
CA ASP A 391 -27.99 -10.43 1.03
C ASP A 391 -28.57 -10.22 2.44
N ASP A 392 -27.72 -9.89 3.42
CA ASP A 392 -28.16 -9.53 4.78
C ASP A 392 -29.13 -8.33 4.79
N PHE A 393 -28.86 -7.29 4.00
CA PHE A 393 -29.77 -6.13 3.88
C PHE A 393 -31.07 -6.47 3.15
N CYS A 394 -31.03 -7.33 2.13
CA CYS A 394 -32.22 -7.82 1.43
C CYS A 394 -33.13 -8.61 2.38
N ASP A 395 -32.57 -9.45 3.23
CA ASP A 395 -33.31 -10.23 4.22
C ASP A 395 -33.92 -9.33 5.31
N GLN A 396 -33.17 -8.36 5.81
CA GLN A 396 -33.69 -7.35 6.74
C GLN A 396 -34.83 -6.53 6.14
N ASN A 397 -34.71 -6.12 4.87
CA ASN A 397 -35.74 -5.39 4.16
C ASN A 397 -37.01 -6.23 3.96
N ARG A 398 -36.85 -7.51 3.58
CA ARG A 398 -37.98 -8.45 3.45
C ARG A 398 -38.70 -8.61 4.78
N LYS A 399 -37.96 -8.81 5.87
CA LYS A 399 -38.53 -8.94 7.21
C LYS A 399 -39.27 -7.67 7.65
N ALA A 400 -38.64 -6.50 7.52
CA ALA A 400 -39.26 -5.23 7.88
C ALA A 400 -40.53 -4.95 7.07
N SER A 401 -40.55 -5.35 5.79
CA SER A 401 -41.72 -5.24 4.94
C SER A 401 -42.84 -6.18 5.40
N SER A 402 -42.52 -7.45 5.69
CA SER A 402 -43.47 -8.43 6.21
C SER A 402 -44.08 -7.96 7.53
N ASP A 403 -43.25 -7.58 8.51
CA ASP A 403 -43.69 -7.11 9.83
C ASP A 403 -44.65 -5.91 9.70
N ARG A 404 -44.32 -4.94 8.84
CA ARG A 404 -45.17 -3.76 8.59
C ARG A 404 -46.48 -4.14 7.89
N CYS A 405 -46.44 -5.00 6.88
CA CYS A 405 -47.63 -5.41 6.14
C CYS A 405 -48.59 -6.20 7.04
N SER A 406 -48.09 -7.13 7.86
CA SER A 406 -48.91 -7.87 8.82
C SER A 406 -49.54 -6.95 9.88
N ALA A 407 -48.79 -5.95 10.37
CA ALA A 407 -49.34 -4.95 11.29
C ALA A 407 -50.46 -4.13 10.63
N LEU A 408 -50.25 -3.64 9.40
CA LEU A 408 -51.26 -2.90 8.65
C LEU A 408 -52.50 -3.75 8.36
N LEU A 409 -52.35 -5.02 7.99
CA LEU A 409 -53.48 -5.92 7.79
C LEU A 409 -54.31 -6.08 9.07
N LYS A 410 -53.63 -6.28 10.20
CA LYS A 410 -54.30 -6.34 11.50
C LYS A 410 -55.05 -5.03 11.78
N ASP A 411 -54.41 -3.89 11.63
CA ASP A 411 -55.04 -2.60 11.97
C ASP A 411 -56.21 -2.25 11.04
N ILE A 412 -56.08 -2.55 9.73
CA ILE A 412 -57.07 -2.18 8.71
C ILE A 412 -58.25 -3.16 8.69
N PHE A 413 -58.01 -4.45 8.83
CA PHE A 413 -59.03 -5.48 8.64
C PHE A 413 -59.62 -6.04 9.95
N SER A 414 -59.00 -5.84 11.13
CA SER A 414 -59.59 -6.30 12.41
C SER A 414 -61.04 -5.85 12.63
N PRO A 415 -61.45 -4.61 12.30
CA PRO A 415 -62.86 -4.21 12.43
C PRO A 415 -63.80 -5.06 11.58
N LEU A 416 -63.40 -5.36 10.33
CA LEU A 416 -64.19 -6.23 9.45
C LEU A 416 -64.31 -7.64 10.01
N GLU A 417 -63.22 -8.19 10.56
CA GLU A 417 -63.24 -9.52 11.18
C GLU A 417 -64.19 -9.60 12.38
N GLU A 418 -64.26 -8.53 13.17
CA GLU A 418 -65.16 -8.44 14.32
C GLU A 418 -66.62 -8.30 13.87
N ASP A 419 -66.88 -7.46 12.87
CA ASP A 419 -68.21 -7.30 12.26
C ASP A 419 -68.74 -8.64 11.69
N VAL A 420 -67.85 -9.44 11.08
CA VAL A 420 -68.18 -10.80 10.62
C VAL A 420 -68.52 -11.71 11.80
N LYS A 421 -67.72 -11.71 12.87
CA LYS A 421 -67.98 -12.55 14.06
C LYS A 421 -69.29 -12.20 14.75
N GLN A 422 -69.67 -10.93 14.73
CA GLN A 422 -70.94 -10.44 15.27
C GLN A 422 -72.14 -10.72 14.35
N GLY A 423 -71.92 -11.35 13.20
CA GLY A 423 -72.97 -11.73 12.25
C GLY A 423 -73.59 -10.52 11.54
N ILE A 424 -72.88 -9.39 11.46
CA ILE A 424 -73.39 -8.16 10.80
C ILE A 424 -73.71 -8.45 9.33
N TYR A 425 -72.88 -9.26 8.67
CA TYR A 425 -73.03 -9.67 7.27
C TYR A 425 -73.86 -10.95 7.06
N SER A 426 -74.27 -11.64 8.12
CA SER A 426 -75.10 -12.86 8.04
C SER A 426 -76.59 -12.55 7.93
N LYS A 427 -76.94 -11.59 7.08
CA LYS A 427 -78.31 -11.08 6.87
C LYS A 427 -78.61 -11.00 5.37
N SER A 428 -79.89 -10.87 5.02
CA SER A 428 -80.34 -10.69 3.63
C SER A 428 -79.67 -9.46 3.00
N GLY A 429 -78.92 -9.63 1.90
CA GLY A 429 -78.15 -8.58 1.22
C GLY A 429 -76.75 -8.32 1.81
N GLY A 430 -76.34 -9.08 2.83
CA GLY A 430 -75.07 -8.91 3.53
C GLY A 430 -73.83 -9.19 2.68
N TYR A 431 -73.94 -10.02 1.65
CA TYR A 431 -72.80 -10.35 0.78
C TYR A 431 -72.28 -9.13 0.01
N ARG A 432 -73.17 -8.33 -0.57
CA ARG A 432 -72.77 -7.12 -1.32
C ARG A 432 -72.09 -6.09 -0.42
N LEU A 433 -72.63 -5.87 0.78
CA LEU A 433 -72.05 -4.97 1.78
C LEU A 433 -70.67 -5.44 2.25
N PHE A 434 -70.49 -6.76 2.42
CA PHE A 434 -69.20 -7.35 2.78
C PHE A 434 -68.15 -7.12 1.69
N ILE A 435 -68.48 -7.38 0.43
CA ILE A 435 -67.56 -7.19 -0.70
C ILE A 435 -67.21 -5.71 -0.89
N GLU A 436 -68.17 -4.79 -0.79
CA GLU A 436 -67.91 -3.35 -0.85
C GLU A 436 -66.94 -2.93 0.25
N LYS A 437 -67.18 -3.37 1.49
CA LYS A 437 -66.28 -3.04 2.62
C LYS A 437 -64.89 -3.65 2.43
N MET A 438 -64.81 -4.89 1.96
CA MET A 438 -63.54 -5.55 1.66
C MET A 438 -62.74 -4.77 0.60
N GLN A 439 -63.38 -4.28 -0.46
CA GLN A 439 -62.73 -3.48 -1.50
C GLN A 439 -62.26 -2.11 -0.98
N GLU A 440 -63.05 -1.46 -0.13
CA GLU A 440 -62.66 -0.22 0.55
C GLU A 440 -61.38 -0.42 1.39
N LEU A 441 -61.33 -1.49 2.18
CA LEU A 441 -60.19 -1.80 3.04
C LEU A 441 -58.95 -2.22 2.24
N LYS A 442 -59.11 -2.99 1.16
CA LYS A 442 -58.03 -3.28 0.19
C LYS A 442 -57.44 -1.98 -0.37
N LYS A 443 -58.29 -1.04 -0.79
CA LYS A 443 -57.84 0.26 -1.29
C LYS A 443 -57.09 1.05 -0.22
N LYS A 444 -57.58 1.05 1.02
CA LYS A 444 -56.89 1.70 2.15
C LYS A 444 -55.50 1.10 2.39
N TYR A 445 -55.37 -0.23 2.40
CA TYR A 445 -54.09 -0.90 2.52
C TYR A 445 -53.13 -0.54 1.37
N LEU A 446 -53.62 -0.54 0.12
CA LEU A 446 -52.81 -0.17 -1.04
C LEU A 446 -52.31 1.28 -1.00
N GLN A 447 -53.03 2.19 -0.35
CA GLN A 447 -52.64 3.59 -0.20
C GLN A 447 -51.59 3.86 0.89
N GLU A 448 -51.34 2.92 1.80
CA GLU A 448 -50.33 3.09 2.85
C GLU A 448 -48.90 3.17 2.26
N PRO A 449 -48.08 4.18 2.61
CA PRO A 449 -46.72 4.30 2.08
C PRO A 449 -45.78 3.27 2.70
N ARG A 450 -44.67 2.97 2.02
CA ARG A 450 -43.56 2.15 2.51
C ARG A 450 -43.96 0.80 3.06
N LYS A 451 -44.89 0.10 2.42
CA LYS A 451 -45.20 -1.30 2.78
C LYS A 451 -44.04 -2.22 2.45
N GLY A 452 -43.35 -1.89 1.35
CA GLY A 452 -42.19 -2.60 0.83
C GLY A 452 -42.52 -3.85 0.04
N ILE A 453 -41.47 -4.64 -0.19
CA ILE A 453 -41.44 -5.70 -1.21
C ILE A 453 -42.36 -6.91 -0.92
N GLN A 454 -42.95 -7.01 0.27
CA GLN A 454 -43.86 -8.09 0.68
C GLN A 454 -45.34 -7.68 0.65
N ALA A 455 -45.66 -6.45 0.22
CA ALA A 455 -47.01 -5.89 0.31
C ALA A 455 -48.10 -6.74 -0.36
N GLU A 456 -47.87 -7.17 -1.60
CA GLU A 456 -48.85 -7.96 -2.37
C GLU A 456 -48.94 -9.39 -1.84
N GLU A 457 -47.79 -10.06 -1.63
CA GLU A 457 -47.70 -11.43 -1.11
C GLU A 457 -48.46 -11.59 0.22
N ILE A 458 -48.22 -10.70 1.19
CA ILE A 458 -48.86 -10.75 2.50
C ILE A 458 -50.36 -10.44 2.41
N LEU A 459 -50.77 -9.48 1.57
CA LEU A 459 -52.18 -9.20 1.34
C LEU A 459 -52.90 -10.42 0.72
N GLN A 460 -52.30 -11.06 -0.28
CA GLN A 460 -52.90 -12.21 -0.95
C GLN A 460 -53.01 -13.42 -0.03
N GLU A 461 -51.98 -13.69 0.78
CA GLU A 461 -52.00 -14.77 1.76
C GLU A 461 -53.12 -14.54 2.80
N TYR A 462 -53.28 -13.30 3.26
CA TYR A 462 -54.40 -12.91 4.12
C TYR A 462 -55.76 -13.12 3.44
N LEU A 463 -55.96 -12.61 2.22
CA LEU A 463 -57.23 -12.74 1.51
C LEU A 463 -57.59 -14.21 1.26
N LYS A 464 -56.61 -15.04 0.88
CA LYS A 464 -56.78 -16.48 0.73
C LYS A 464 -57.23 -17.15 2.03
N SER A 465 -56.69 -16.73 3.17
CA SER A 465 -57.12 -17.22 4.49
C SER A 465 -58.58 -16.87 4.82
N LYS A 466 -59.18 -15.88 4.14
CA LYS A 466 -60.58 -15.43 4.33
C LYS A 466 -61.54 -15.93 3.24
N GLU A 467 -61.10 -16.76 2.31
CA GLU A 467 -61.95 -17.30 1.23
C GLU A 467 -63.14 -18.09 1.79
N SER A 468 -62.93 -18.95 2.79
CA SER A 468 -64.00 -19.75 3.42
C SER A 468 -65.06 -18.89 4.12
N VAL A 469 -64.63 -17.79 4.74
CA VAL A 469 -65.53 -16.81 5.38
C VAL A 469 -66.37 -16.10 4.33
N THR A 470 -65.76 -15.73 3.22
CA THR A 470 -66.44 -15.07 2.09
C THR A 470 -67.48 -16.00 1.45
N ASP A 471 -67.14 -17.27 1.25
CA ASP A 471 -68.07 -18.28 0.74
C ASP A 471 -69.23 -18.53 1.72
N ALA A 472 -68.97 -18.62 3.03
CA ALA A 472 -70.02 -18.77 4.03
C ALA A 472 -71.03 -17.62 4.02
N ILE A 473 -70.57 -16.38 3.86
CA ILE A 473 -71.45 -15.20 3.73
C ILE A 473 -72.25 -15.26 2.42
N LEU A 474 -71.63 -15.67 1.31
CA LEU A 474 -72.29 -15.83 0.00
C LEU A 474 -73.42 -16.86 0.07
N GLN A 475 -73.17 -18.02 0.67
CA GLN A 475 -74.18 -19.09 0.79
C GLN A 475 -75.37 -18.67 1.67
N THR A 476 -75.11 -17.87 2.72
CA THR A 476 -76.13 -17.43 3.69
C THR A 476 -77.06 -16.35 3.14
N ASP A 477 -76.64 -15.60 2.11
CA ASP A 477 -77.45 -14.51 1.54
C ASP A 477 -78.65 -15.06 0.75
N GLN A 478 -79.86 -14.65 1.16
CA GLN A 478 -81.13 -15.06 0.56
C GLN A 478 -81.58 -14.14 -0.58
N THR A 479 -80.92 -12.99 -0.78
CA THR A 479 -81.25 -12.04 -1.86
C THR A 479 -80.68 -12.44 -3.21
N LEU A 480 -79.72 -13.37 -3.23
CA LEU A 480 -79.04 -13.86 -4.42
C LEU A 480 -79.63 -15.19 -4.86
N SER A 481 -79.95 -15.32 -6.15
CA SER A 481 -80.32 -16.60 -6.76
C SER A 481 -79.12 -17.55 -6.83
N GLU A 482 -79.38 -18.85 -6.93
CA GLU A 482 -78.32 -19.87 -7.10
C GLU A 482 -77.43 -19.61 -8.33
N LYS A 483 -78.01 -19.05 -9.41
CA LYS A 483 -77.22 -18.64 -10.59
C LYS A 483 -76.29 -17.47 -10.28
N GLU A 484 -76.74 -16.47 -9.52
CA GLU A 484 -75.89 -15.34 -9.11
C GLU A 484 -74.78 -15.77 -8.16
N LYS A 485 -75.07 -16.70 -7.23
CA LYS A 485 -74.04 -17.28 -6.34
C LYS A 485 -72.96 -18.02 -7.13
N LEU A 486 -73.34 -18.83 -8.13
CA LEU A 486 -72.40 -19.52 -9.01
C LEU A 486 -71.52 -18.56 -9.80
N ILE A 487 -72.10 -17.48 -10.34
CA ILE A 487 -71.35 -16.43 -11.05
C ILE A 487 -70.29 -15.81 -10.14
N GLU A 488 -70.64 -15.56 -8.88
CA GLU A 488 -69.74 -14.93 -7.93
C GLU A 488 -68.62 -15.87 -7.45
N VAL A 489 -68.90 -17.16 -7.27
CA VAL A 489 -67.86 -18.18 -7.00
C VAL A 489 -66.84 -18.23 -8.14
N GLU A 490 -67.30 -18.24 -9.40
CA GLU A 490 -66.41 -18.22 -10.56
C GLU A 490 -65.63 -16.90 -10.64
N ARG A 491 -66.25 -15.77 -10.30
CA ARG A 491 -65.55 -14.47 -10.22
C ARG A 491 -64.44 -14.47 -9.18
N MET A 492 -64.70 -15.00 -7.98
CA MET A 492 -63.69 -15.13 -6.92
C MET A 492 -62.53 -16.04 -7.33
N ARG A 493 -62.83 -17.16 -8.01
CA ARG A 493 -61.79 -18.04 -8.58
C ARG A 493 -60.92 -17.30 -9.59
N ALA A 494 -61.54 -16.52 -10.48
CA ALA A 494 -60.81 -15.72 -11.46
C ALA A 494 -59.94 -14.64 -10.79
N GLU A 495 -60.45 -13.94 -9.77
CA GLU A 495 -59.70 -12.95 -9.00
C GLU A 495 -58.50 -13.58 -8.26
N SER A 496 -58.68 -14.75 -7.64
CA SER A 496 -57.63 -15.51 -6.95
C SER A 496 -56.55 -16.01 -7.92
N ALA A 497 -56.94 -16.50 -9.10
CA ALA A 497 -56.01 -16.88 -10.16
C ALA A 497 -55.22 -15.68 -10.71
N GLN A 498 -55.88 -14.53 -10.89
CA GLN A 498 -55.22 -13.29 -11.33
C GLN A 498 -54.23 -12.78 -10.28
N ALA A 499 -54.56 -12.86 -9.00
CA ALA A 499 -53.66 -12.54 -7.91
C ALA A 499 -52.43 -13.46 -7.87
N ALA A 500 -52.63 -14.77 -8.02
CA ALA A 500 -51.52 -15.74 -8.10
C ALA A 500 -50.59 -15.45 -9.29
N ALA A 501 -51.15 -15.08 -10.44
CA ALA A 501 -50.36 -14.67 -11.62
C ALA A 501 -49.53 -13.41 -11.35
N LYS A 502 -50.10 -12.38 -10.71
CA LYS A 502 -49.37 -11.16 -10.33
C LYS A 502 -48.24 -11.45 -9.35
N MET A 503 -48.45 -12.33 -8.36
CA MET A 503 -47.41 -12.72 -7.42
C MET A 503 -46.23 -13.41 -8.13
N LEU A 504 -46.52 -14.28 -9.10
CA LEU A 504 -45.49 -14.95 -9.90
C LEU A 504 -44.70 -13.94 -10.74
N GLU A 505 -45.39 -12.97 -11.36
CA GLU A 505 -44.77 -11.88 -12.12
C GLU A 505 -43.85 -11.02 -11.23
N GLU A 506 -44.29 -10.62 -10.04
CA GLU A 506 -43.45 -9.88 -9.08
C GLU A 506 -42.22 -10.69 -8.65
N MET A 507 -42.37 -11.99 -8.41
CA MET A 507 -41.24 -12.87 -8.07
C MET A 507 -40.23 -12.94 -9.22
N GLN A 508 -40.69 -13.02 -10.47
CA GLN A 508 -39.84 -12.97 -11.65
C GLN A 508 -39.12 -11.62 -11.77
N ILE A 509 -39.82 -10.50 -11.57
CA ILE A 509 -39.22 -9.16 -11.60
C ILE A 509 -38.14 -9.02 -10.52
N LYS A 510 -38.39 -9.48 -9.28
CA LYS A 510 -37.41 -9.44 -8.19
C LYS A 510 -36.17 -10.28 -8.50
N ASN A 511 -36.35 -11.49 -9.04
CA ASN A 511 -35.24 -12.35 -9.46
C ASN A 511 -34.41 -11.71 -10.58
N GLN A 512 -35.08 -11.10 -11.58
CA GLN A 512 -34.43 -10.39 -12.67
C GLN A 512 -33.62 -9.20 -12.15
N GLN A 513 -34.18 -8.38 -11.25
CA GLN A 513 -33.47 -7.25 -10.62
C GLN A 513 -32.22 -7.71 -9.85
N MET A 514 -32.29 -8.83 -9.13
CA MET A 514 -31.13 -9.40 -8.44
C MET A 514 -30.05 -9.87 -9.42
N MET A 515 -30.43 -10.53 -10.51
CA MET A 515 -29.47 -10.98 -11.54
C MET A 515 -28.80 -9.79 -12.23
N GLU A 516 -29.56 -8.75 -12.56
CA GLU A 516 -29.01 -7.52 -13.14
C GLU A 516 -28.07 -6.78 -12.18
N GLN A 517 -28.38 -6.78 -10.88
CA GLN A 517 -27.48 -6.18 -9.90
C GLN A 517 -26.16 -6.94 -9.80
N LYS A 518 -26.19 -8.28 -9.79
CA LYS A 518 -24.97 -9.10 -9.79
C LYS A 518 -24.09 -8.83 -11.00
N GLU A 519 -24.69 -8.76 -12.19
CA GLU A 519 -23.97 -8.42 -13.42
C GLU A 519 -23.34 -7.02 -13.36
N LYS A 520 -24.10 -6.02 -12.89
CA LYS A 520 -23.60 -4.65 -12.76
C LYS A 520 -22.50 -4.50 -11.72
N SER A 521 -22.58 -5.23 -10.60
CA SER A 521 -21.51 -5.30 -9.58
C SER A 521 -20.24 -5.89 -10.19
N TYR A 522 -20.36 -7.02 -10.89
CA TYR A 522 -19.23 -7.66 -11.57
C TYR A 522 -18.55 -6.72 -12.59
N GLN A 523 -19.35 -6.03 -13.41
CA GLN A 523 -18.85 -5.06 -14.38
C GLN A 523 -18.11 -3.88 -13.71
N GLU A 524 -18.62 -3.35 -12.60
CA GLU A 524 -17.95 -2.26 -11.88
C GLU A 524 -16.63 -2.72 -11.26
N HIS A 525 -16.60 -3.92 -10.66
CA HIS A 525 -15.38 -4.54 -10.17
C HIS A 525 -14.32 -4.70 -11.27
N MET A 526 -14.73 -5.15 -12.45
CA MET A 526 -13.85 -5.29 -13.62
C MET A 526 -13.35 -3.95 -14.12
N LYS A 527 -14.23 -2.97 -14.27
CA LYS A 527 -13.88 -1.63 -14.74
C LYS A 527 -12.81 -0.99 -13.85
N GLN A 528 -13.04 -0.90 -12.54
CA GLN A 528 -12.09 -0.26 -11.63
C GLN A 528 -10.77 -1.03 -11.52
N LEU A 529 -10.82 -2.36 -11.65
CA LEU A 529 -9.62 -3.17 -11.73
C LEU A 529 -8.82 -2.85 -12.99
N THR A 530 -9.46 -2.79 -14.17
CA THR A 530 -8.78 -2.44 -15.42
C THR A 530 -8.12 -1.07 -15.33
N GLU A 531 -8.83 -0.06 -14.84
CA GLU A 531 -8.29 1.28 -14.63
C GLU A 531 -7.10 1.31 -13.65
N LYS A 532 -7.11 0.45 -12.63
CA LYS A 532 -5.98 0.29 -11.72
C LYS A 532 -4.79 -0.40 -12.39
N MET A 533 -5.02 -1.51 -13.09
CA MET A 533 -3.97 -2.25 -13.79
C MET A 533 -3.29 -1.39 -14.86
N GLU A 534 -4.03 -0.55 -15.57
CA GLU A 534 -3.48 0.40 -16.54
C GLU A 534 -2.55 1.43 -15.88
N ARG A 535 -2.96 1.99 -14.74
CA ARG A 535 -2.12 2.92 -13.96
C ARG A 535 -0.86 2.24 -13.43
N ASP A 536 -1.00 1.06 -12.84
CA ASP A 536 0.13 0.30 -12.30
C ASP A 536 1.11 -0.09 -13.44
N ARG A 537 0.58 -0.43 -14.62
CA ARG A 537 1.38 -0.73 -15.82
C ARG A 537 2.13 0.50 -16.32
N ALA A 538 1.47 1.65 -16.41
CA ALA A 538 2.12 2.90 -16.84
C ALA A 538 3.27 3.27 -15.90
N GLN A 539 3.05 3.12 -14.59
CA GLN A 539 4.05 3.42 -13.57
C GLN A 539 5.24 2.45 -13.61
N LEU A 540 4.98 1.16 -13.82
CA LEU A 540 6.04 0.16 -14.00
C LEU A 540 6.88 0.46 -15.26
N LEU A 541 6.23 0.86 -16.36
CA LEU A 541 6.93 1.23 -17.60
C LEU A 541 7.85 2.44 -17.38
N GLU A 542 7.39 3.48 -16.66
CA GLU A 542 8.22 4.65 -16.32
C GLU A 542 9.47 4.25 -15.50
N GLU A 543 9.32 3.34 -14.53
CA GLU A 543 10.43 2.81 -13.74
C GLU A 543 11.42 2.01 -14.61
N GLN A 544 10.91 1.19 -15.52
CA GLN A 544 11.73 0.41 -16.45
C GLN A 544 12.46 1.30 -17.46
N GLU A 545 11.82 2.34 -17.99
CA GLU A 545 12.43 3.33 -18.88
C GLU A 545 13.56 4.09 -18.21
N ARG A 546 13.37 4.51 -16.95
CA ARG A 546 14.44 5.13 -16.16
C ARG A 546 15.61 4.20 -15.94
N THR A 547 15.33 2.93 -15.63
CA THR A 547 16.37 1.90 -15.44
C THR A 547 17.14 1.65 -16.75
N LEU A 548 16.42 1.58 -17.86
CA LEU A 548 17.00 1.42 -19.20
C LEU A 548 17.92 2.59 -19.55
N ALA A 549 17.50 3.83 -19.28
CA ALA A 549 18.31 5.03 -19.52
C ALA A 549 19.63 4.99 -18.73
N LEU A 550 19.60 4.57 -17.46
CA LEU A 550 20.80 4.44 -16.62
C LEU A 550 21.76 3.37 -17.17
N LYS A 551 21.23 2.20 -17.58
CA LYS A 551 22.04 1.14 -18.19
C LYS A 551 22.66 1.58 -19.52
N LEU A 552 21.92 2.29 -20.38
CA LEU A 552 22.43 2.82 -21.65
C LEU A 552 23.51 3.88 -21.44
N GLN A 553 23.36 4.75 -20.42
CA GLN A 553 24.38 5.74 -20.07
C GLN A 553 25.69 5.06 -19.67
N GLU A 554 25.63 4.07 -18.78
CA GLU A 554 26.80 3.31 -18.33
C GLU A 554 27.42 2.50 -19.48
N GLN A 555 26.60 1.95 -20.37
CA GLN A 555 27.07 1.24 -21.56
C GLN A 555 27.87 2.16 -22.50
N SER A 556 27.36 3.37 -22.76
CA SER A 556 28.06 4.36 -23.58
C SER A 556 29.41 4.74 -22.96
N ARG A 557 29.47 4.84 -21.64
CA ARG A 557 30.71 5.12 -20.90
C ARG A 557 31.72 3.98 -21.03
N LEU A 558 31.33 2.73 -20.77
CA LEU A 558 32.20 1.56 -20.91
C LEU A 558 32.75 1.43 -22.34
N LEU A 559 31.93 1.77 -23.35
CA LEU A 559 32.36 1.80 -24.74
C LEU A 559 33.44 2.86 -24.99
N LYS A 560 33.24 4.10 -24.52
CA LYS A 560 34.22 5.19 -24.63
C LYS A 560 35.55 4.87 -23.91
N GLU A 561 35.48 4.18 -22.79
CA GLU A 561 36.65 3.75 -22.01
C GLU A 561 37.34 2.50 -22.60
N GLY A 562 36.70 1.81 -23.55
CA GLY A 562 37.26 0.67 -24.28
C GLY A 562 37.07 -0.70 -23.60
N PHE A 563 36.07 -0.85 -22.73
CA PHE A 563 35.78 -2.08 -21.98
C PHE A 563 34.69 -2.93 -22.67
N GLN A 564 35.05 -3.58 -23.78
CA GLN A 564 34.10 -4.31 -24.63
C GLN A 564 33.42 -5.53 -23.95
N GLU A 565 34.10 -6.20 -23.02
CA GLU A 565 33.51 -7.36 -22.33
C GLU A 565 32.40 -6.95 -21.37
N GLU A 566 32.66 -5.95 -20.52
CA GLU A 566 31.66 -5.38 -19.60
C GLU A 566 30.50 -4.72 -20.35
N GLN A 567 30.80 -4.06 -21.47
CA GLN A 567 29.78 -3.50 -22.37
C GLN A 567 28.86 -4.59 -22.95
N ARG A 568 29.41 -5.76 -23.32
CA ARG A 568 28.62 -6.90 -23.79
C ARG A 568 27.74 -7.50 -22.69
N ARG A 569 28.25 -7.64 -21.47
CA ARG A 569 27.44 -8.09 -20.31
C ARG A 569 26.26 -7.15 -20.06
N LEU A 570 26.52 -5.84 -20.06
CA LEU A 570 25.47 -4.83 -19.88
C LEU A 570 24.47 -4.79 -21.06
N GLN A 571 24.91 -5.09 -22.28
CA GLN A 571 24.00 -5.24 -23.43
C GLN A 571 23.00 -6.38 -23.22
N ASN A 572 23.43 -7.51 -22.66
CA ASN A 572 22.54 -8.63 -22.35
C ASN A 572 21.49 -8.22 -21.30
N GLU A 573 21.91 -7.53 -20.24
CA GLU A 573 20.98 -6.98 -19.23
C GLU A 573 19.94 -6.03 -19.86
N ILE A 574 20.36 -5.16 -20.78
CA ILE A 574 19.49 -4.24 -21.52
C ILE A 574 18.47 -5.00 -22.38
N GLN A 575 18.91 -6.03 -23.11
CA GLN A 575 18.03 -6.84 -23.95
C GLN A 575 16.96 -7.56 -23.13
N ASN A 576 17.34 -8.10 -21.97
CA ASN A 576 16.42 -8.77 -21.06
C ASN A 576 15.39 -7.79 -20.49
N LEU A 577 15.84 -6.59 -20.06
CA LEU A 577 14.92 -5.54 -19.63
C LEU A 577 13.94 -5.14 -20.74
N GLN A 578 14.41 -4.97 -21.97
CA GLN A 578 13.56 -4.67 -23.13
C GLN A 578 12.58 -5.79 -23.47
N LYS A 579 12.97 -7.06 -23.30
CA LYS A 579 12.07 -8.21 -23.43
C LYS A 579 10.95 -8.14 -22.39
N MET A 580 11.29 -7.90 -21.12
CA MET A 580 10.31 -7.74 -20.04
C MET A 580 9.37 -6.54 -20.23
N MET A 581 9.84 -5.45 -20.86
CA MET A 581 9.00 -4.29 -21.20
C MET A 581 8.00 -4.59 -22.34
N LYS A 582 8.36 -5.48 -23.27
CA LYS A 582 7.54 -5.85 -24.44
C LYS A 582 6.56 -6.98 -24.16
N GLU A 583 6.92 -7.90 -23.25
CA GLU A 583 6.06 -9.01 -22.89
C GLU A 583 4.79 -8.49 -22.20
N PRO A 584 3.59 -8.77 -22.74
CA PRO A 584 2.38 -8.62 -21.96
C PRO A 584 2.48 -9.64 -20.83
N ARG A 585 2.74 -9.19 -19.59
CA ARG A 585 2.45 -10.02 -18.42
C ARG A 585 1.01 -10.50 -18.60
N HIS A 586 0.84 -11.81 -18.72
CA HIS A 586 -0.40 -12.42 -19.17
C HIS A 586 -1.60 -11.73 -18.51
N PRO A 587 -2.64 -11.32 -19.27
CA PRO A 587 -3.93 -11.10 -18.64
C PRO A 587 -4.24 -12.42 -17.95
N CYS A 588 -4.36 -12.40 -16.62
CA CYS A 588 -4.81 -13.55 -15.87
C CYS A 588 -6.10 -14.01 -16.55
N VAL A 589 -6.04 -15.16 -17.23
CA VAL A 589 -7.17 -15.70 -17.97
C VAL A 589 -8.19 -16.05 -16.90
N LEU A 590 -9.22 -15.23 -16.78
CA LEU A 590 -10.43 -15.58 -16.05
C LEU A 590 -11.07 -16.72 -16.85
N CYS A 591 -10.83 -17.95 -16.43
CA CYS A 591 -11.69 -19.08 -16.73
C CYS A 591 -12.77 -19.20 -15.65
#